data_AF-A0A433ZZL2-F1
#
_entry.id   AF-A0A433ZZL2-F1
#
_cell.length_a   1.000
_cell.length_b   1.000
_cell.length_c   1.000
_cell.angle_alpha   90.00
_cell.angle_beta   90.00
_cell.angle_gamma   90.00
#
_symmetry.space_group_name_H-M   'P 1'
#
loop_
_entity.id
_entity.type
_entity.pdbx_description
1 polymer ?
#
loop_
_entity_poly.entity_id
_entity_poly.type
_entity_poly.pdbx_seq_one_letter_code
_entity_poly.pdbx_strand_id
1 'polypeptide(L)'
;GSTLKPFIYAQALDQGLIHSASILKDTASNFGAFAPENFDGRFSGPIPAHEALIRSRNVPAVDLASRLAKPGLYDFLKMAGVQKLASEAHYGLALALGGAELSME
;
A
#
# COMPACT_ATOMS: atom_id res chain seq x y z
N GLY A 1 5.16 -1.55 8.56
CA GLY A 1 5.24 -0.09 8.27
C GLY A 1 5.47 0.13 6.78
N SER A 2 6.08 1.26 6.42
CA SER A 2 6.39 1.65 5.01
C SER A 2 7.25 0.64 4.22
N THR A 3 7.87 -0.32 4.89
CA THR A 3 8.60 -1.44 4.30
C THR A 3 7.75 -2.33 3.38
N LEU A 4 6.42 -2.30 3.51
CA LEU A 4 5.52 -3.07 2.65
C LEU A 4 5.21 -2.39 1.30
N LYS A 5 5.45 -1.08 1.18
CA LYS A 5 5.09 -0.33 -0.02
C LYS A 5 5.80 -0.79 -1.29
N PRO A 6 7.12 -1.10 -1.29
CA PRO A 6 7.76 -1.65 -2.48
C PRO A 6 7.03 -2.88 -3.05
N PHE A 7 6.53 -3.78 -2.19
CA PHE A 7 5.78 -4.97 -2.62
C PHE A 7 4.42 -4.62 -3.23
N ILE A 8 3.71 -3.65 -2.67
CA ILE A 8 2.45 -3.15 -3.23
C ILE A 8 2.67 -2.60 -4.64
N TYR A 9 3.71 -1.78 -4.83
CA TYR A 9 4.03 -1.20 -6.13
C TYR A 9 4.50 -2.27 -7.12
N ALA A 10 5.31 -3.23 -6.68
CA ALA A 10 5.73 -4.36 -7.50
C ALA A 10 4.52 -5.19 -7.98
N GLN A 11 3.62 -5.57 -7.09
CA GLN A 11 2.41 -6.30 -7.47
C GLN A 11 1.52 -5.47 -8.42
N ALA A 12 1.39 -4.17 -8.21
CA ALA A 12 0.62 -3.31 -9.10
C ALA A 12 1.26 -3.19 -10.49
N LEU A 13 2.59 -3.18 -10.59
CA LEU A 13 3.34 -3.25 -11.84
C LEU A 13 3.13 -4.61 -12.53
N ASP A 14 3.28 -5.71 -11.79
CA ASP A 14 3.13 -7.09 -12.30
C ASP A 14 1.71 -7.35 -12.81
N GLN A 15 0.70 -6.78 -12.15
CA GLN A 15 -0.70 -6.87 -12.55
C GLN A 15 -1.08 -5.87 -13.65
N GLY A 16 -0.15 -5.04 -14.13
CA GLY A 16 -0.39 -4.05 -15.17
C GLY A 16 -1.30 -2.89 -14.76
N LEU A 17 -1.50 -2.66 -13.45
CA LEU A 17 -2.33 -1.55 -12.95
C LEU A 17 -1.66 -0.19 -13.15
N ILE A 18 -0.33 -0.19 -13.16
CA ILE A 18 0.52 0.98 -13.33
C ILE A 18 1.80 0.63 -14.09
N HIS A 19 2.51 1.65 -14.54
CA HIS A 19 3.93 1.64 -14.87
C HIS A 19 4.65 2.72 -14.04
N SER A 20 5.99 2.79 -14.09
CA SER A 20 6.79 3.68 -13.23
C SER A 20 6.43 5.17 -13.32
N ALA A 21 5.99 5.63 -14.49
CA ALA A 21 5.58 7.01 -14.76
C ALA A 21 4.05 7.23 -14.68
N SER A 22 3.26 6.21 -14.31
CA SER A 22 1.82 6.41 -14.10
C SER A 22 1.59 7.47 -13.03
N ILE A 23 0.67 8.38 -13.30
CA ILE A 23 0.32 9.44 -12.37
C ILE A 23 -0.66 8.88 -11.34
N LEU A 24 -0.27 8.94 -10.08
CA LEU A 24 -1.06 8.54 -8.92
C LEU A 24 -1.62 9.77 -8.22
N LYS A 25 -2.75 9.58 -7.54
CA LYS A 25 -3.40 10.63 -6.76
C LYS A 25 -2.88 10.62 -5.32
N ASP A 26 -2.20 11.69 -4.92
CA ASP A 26 -1.77 11.95 -3.55
C ASP A 26 -2.54 13.16 -2.98
N THR A 27 -3.85 12.99 -2.74
CA THR A 27 -4.74 13.99 -2.13
C THR A 27 -5.59 13.36 -1.04
N ALA A 28 -6.21 14.17 -0.17
CA ALA A 28 -7.20 13.71 0.79
C ALA A 28 -8.22 12.75 0.12
N SER A 29 -8.27 11.51 0.61
CA SER A 29 -9.05 10.41 0.02
C SER A 29 -9.54 9.49 1.12
N ASN A 30 -10.78 9.04 1.01
CA ASN A 30 -11.41 8.13 1.96
C ASN A 30 -11.63 6.77 1.31
N PHE A 31 -11.24 5.71 2.02
CA PHE A 31 -11.43 4.31 1.64
C PHE A 31 -12.40 3.67 2.64
N GLY A 32 -13.69 3.98 2.48
CA GLY A 32 -14.71 3.71 3.51
C GLY A 32 -14.48 4.58 4.74
N ALA A 33 -14.37 3.97 5.93
CA ALA A 33 -14.08 4.68 7.18
C ALA A 33 -12.59 4.99 7.39
N PHE A 34 -11.72 4.55 6.46
CA PHE A 34 -10.28 4.73 6.58
C PHE A 34 -9.80 5.91 5.72
N ALA A 35 -9.18 6.90 6.37
CA ALA A 35 -8.61 8.08 5.72
C ALA A 35 -7.10 8.13 6.01
N PRO A 36 -6.23 7.66 5.09
CA PRO A 36 -4.79 7.67 5.29
C PRO A 36 -4.22 9.09 5.14
N GLU A 37 -3.32 9.45 6.04
CA GLU A 37 -2.54 10.69 5.96
C GLU A 37 -1.09 10.40 5.63
N ASN A 38 -0.40 11.32 4.95
CA ASN A 38 1.04 11.22 4.74
C ASN A 38 1.80 11.60 6.01
N PHE A 39 3.02 11.05 6.18
CA PHE A 39 3.84 11.31 7.37
C PHE A 39 4.15 12.80 7.60
N ASP A 40 4.28 13.58 6.52
CA ASP A 40 4.52 15.02 6.57
C ASP A 40 3.24 15.86 6.64
N GLY A 41 2.06 15.22 6.71
CA GLY A 41 0.75 15.88 6.72
C GLY A 41 0.41 16.63 5.42
N ARG A 42 1.19 16.45 4.35
CA ARG A 42 1.02 17.19 3.09
C ARG A 42 0.63 16.26 1.94
N PHE A 43 -0.15 16.80 1.02
CA PHE A 43 -0.56 16.14 -0.22
C PHE A 43 0.21 16.71 -1.40
N SER A 44 0.77 15.84 -2.23
CA SER A 44 1.54 16.24 -3.41
C SER A 44 0.65 16.50 -4.64
N GLY A 45 -0.63 16.10 -4.59
CA GLY A 45 -1.50 16.11 -5.76
C GLY A 45 -1.18 14.96 -6.72
N PRO A 46 -1.29 15.16 -8.04
CA PRO A 46 -0.83 14.19 -9.03
C PRO A 46 0.69 13.98 -8.93
N ILE A 47 1.14 12.74 -8.74
CA ILE A 47 2.55 12.39 -8.56
C ILE A 47 2.91 11.12 -9.33
N PRO A 48 4.06 11.04 -10.03
CA PRO A 48 4.50 9.80 -10.68
C PRO A 48 4.68 8.64 -9.68
N ALA A 49 4.35 7.42 -10.09
CA ALA A 49 4.41 6.25 -9.22
C ALA A 49 5.80 6.03 -8.59
N HIS A 50 6.88 6.16 -9.37
CA HIS A 50 8.23 6.04 -8.83
C HIS A 50 8.54 7.10 -7.75
N GLU A 51 8.07 8.33 -7.94
CA GLU A 51 8.28 9.41 -6.98
C GLU A 51 7.43 9.22 -5.72
N ALA A 52 6.19 8.76 -5.88
CA ALA A 52 5.31 8.40 -4.77
C ALA A 52 5.92 7.30 -3.88
N LEU A 53 6.59 6.31 -4.49
CA LEU A 53 7.31 5.26 -3.77
C LEU A 53 8.56 5.82 -3.08
N ILE A 54 9.40 6.60 -3.77
CA ILE A 54 10.61 7.22 -3.21
C ILE A 54 10.27 8.08 -1.99
N ARG A 55 9.22 8.90 -2.09
CA ARG A 55 8.73 9.75 -0.99
C ARG A 55 7.89 8.99 0.03
N SER A 56 7.68 7.69 -0.17
CA SER A 56 6.86 6.82 0.68
C SER A 56 5.50 7.46 0.99
N ARG A 57 4.75 7.87 -0.04
CA ARG A 57 3.41 8.43 0.13
C ARG A 57 2.43 7.33 0.59
N ASN A 58 1.57 7.64 1.56
CA ASN A 58 0.60 6.71 2.14
C ASN A 58 -0.63 6.59 1.25
N VAL A 59 -1.20 7.70 0.78
CA VAL A 59 -2.43 7.69 -0.03
C VAL A 59 -2.27 6.86 -1.31
N PRO A 60 -1.23 7.06 -2.14
CA PRO A 60 -1.07 6.27 -3.36
C PRO A 60 -0.82 4.79 -3.06
N ALA A 61 -0.12 4.47 -1.98
CA ALA A 61 0.12 3.07 -1.60
C ALA A 61 -1.18 2.36 -1.18
N VAL A 62 -2.05 3.04 -0.45
CA VAL A 62 -3.37 2.50 -0.06
C VAL A 62 -4.28 2.36 -1.29
N ASP A 63 -4.29 3.34 -2.19
CA ASP A 63 -5.05 3.24 -3.46
C ASP A 63 -4.63 2.02 -4.27
N LEU A 64 -3.32 1.83 -4.49
CA LEU A 64 -2.82 0.66 -5.20
C LEU A 64 -3.17 -0.64 -4.49
N ALA A 65 -2.98 -0.74 -3.18
CA ALA A 65 -3.33 -1.93 -2.42
C ALA A 65 -4.81 -2.28 -2.53
N SER A 66 -5.70 -1.28 -2.60
CA SER A 66 -7.15 -1.48 -2.78
C SER A 66 -7.54 -2.01 -4.16
N ARG A 67 -6.68 -1.83 -5.15
CA ARG A 67 -6.90 -2.21 -6.54
C ARG A 67 -6.24 -3.53 -6.94
N LEU A 68 -5.38 -4.08 -6.08
CA LEU A 68 -4.72 -5.36 -6.32
C LEU A 68 -5.76 -6.48 -6.44
N ALA A 69 -5.69 -7.23 -7.54
CA ALA A 69 -6.39 -8.50 -7.67
C ALA A 69 -5.67 -9.58 -6.85
N LYS A 70 -6.36 -10.70 -6.59
CA LYS A 70 -5.73 -11.84 -5.92
C LYS A 70 -4.63 -12.46 -6.80
N PRO A 71 -3.46 -12.81 -6.24
CA PRO A 71 -3.07 -12.62 -4.83
C PRO A 71 -2.77 -11.15 -4.49
N GLY A 72 -3.41 -10.65 -3.42
CA GLY A 72 -3.18 -9.29 -2.89
C GLY A 72 -2.03 -9.24 -1.88
N LEU A 73 -1.91 -8.13 -1.15
CA LEU A 73 -0.86 -7.96 -0.13
C LEU A 73 -0.96 -8.99 1.01
N TYR A 74 -2.17 -9.30 1.48
CA TYR A 74 -2.36 -10.29 2.54
C TYR A 74 -1.96 -11.70 2.09
N ASP A 75 -2.32 -12.08 0.87
CA ASP A 75 -1.90 -13.35 0.28
C ASP A 75 -0.38 -13.42 0.10
N PHE A 76 0.24 -12.31 -0.33
CA PHE A 76 1.69 -12.19 -0.39
C PHE A 76 2.36 -12.46 0.96
N LEU A 77 1.88 -11.85 2.06
CA LEU A 77 2.45 -12.08 3.39
C LEU A 77 2.30 -13.54 3.85
N LYS A 78 1.16 -14.18 3.56
CA LYS A 78 0.97 -15.62 3.83
C LYS A 78 1.96 -16.48 3.03
N MET A 79 2.13 -16.20 1.75
CA MET A 79 3.09 -16.91 0.89
C MET A 79 4.55 -16.67 1.31
N ALA A 80 4.85 -15.48 1.83
CA ALA A 80 6.16 -15.13 2.38
C ALA A 80 6.43 -15.79 3.76
N GLY A 81 5.50 -16.58 4.29
CA GLY A 81 5.69 -17.31 5.54
C GLY A 81 5.52 -16.45 6.81
N VAL A 82 4.88 -15.27 6.70
CA VAL A 82 4.58 -14.46 7.88
C VAL A 82 3.57 -15.19 8.75
N GLN A 83 4.01 -15.55 9.96
CA GLN A 83 3.21 -16.31 10.91
C GLN A 83 2.36 -15.37 11.77
N LYS A 84 1.32 -15.94 12.41
CA LYS A 84 0.45 -15.24 13.38
C LYS A 84 -0.22 -13.97 12.84
N LEU A 85 -0.44 -13.88 11.53
CA LEU A 85 -1.29 -12.85 10.95
C LEU A 85 -2.71 -12.97 11.50
N ALA A 86 -3.29 -11.85 11.92
CA ALA A 86 -4.72 -11.76 12.13
C ALA A 86 -5.48 -11.97 10.79
N SER A 87 -6.81 -11.98 10.85
CA SER A 87 -7.61 -12.12 9.64
C SER A 87 -7.38 -10.95 8.67
N GLU A 88 -7.52 -11.20 7.38
CA GLU A 88 -7.45 -10.14 6.36
C GLU A 88 -8.41 -8.98 6.66
N ALA A 89 -9.62 -9.31 7.14
CA ALA A 89 -10.63 -8.35 7.53
C ALA A 89 -10.24 -7.50 8.76
N HIS A 90 -9.43 -8.04 9.68
CA HIS A 90 -8.93 -7.29 10.82
C HIS A 90 -8.00 -6.15 10.39
N TYR A 91 -7.13 -6.41 9.41
CA TYR A 91 -6.21 -5.38 8.93
C TYR A 91 -6.85 -4.43 7.91
N GLY A 92 -7.65 -4.98 6.99
CA GLY A 92 -8.15 -4.24 5.83
C GLY A 92 -7.02 -3.53 5.08
N LEU A 93 -7.30 -2.33 4.58
CA LEU A 93 -6.31 -1.51 3.88
C LEU A 93 -5.22 -0.92 4.79
N ALA A 94 -5.42 -0.91 6.12
CA ALA A 94 -4.39 -0.45 7.05
C ALA A 94 -3.14 -1.36 7.02
N LEU A 95 -3.26 -2.60 6.52
CA LEU A 95 -2.12 -3.48 6.24
C LEU A 95 -1.08 -2.80 5.36
N ALA A 96 -1.51 -2.03 4.36
CA ALA A 96 -0.62 -1.33 3.43
C ALA A 96 0.30 -0.30 4.10
N LEU A 97 -0.13 0.24 5.25
CA LEU A 97 0.66 1.17 6.06
C LEU A 97 1.44 0.47 7.17
N GLY A 98 1.29 -0.85 7.29
CA GLY A 98 1.93 -1.63 8.33
C GLY A 98 1.12 -1.80 9.60
N GLY A 99 -0.20 -1.82 9.52
CA GLY A 99 -1.07 -2.18 10.66
C GLY A 99 -0.85 -3.60 11.19
N ALA A 100 -0.08 -4.44 10.49
CA ALA A 100 0.52 -5.63 11.08
C ALA A 100 1.83 -5.23 11.77
N GLU A 101 1.89 -5.38 13.10
CA GLU A 101 3.16 -5.46 13.82
C GLU A 101 3.88 -6.73 13.34
N LEU A 102 4.77 -6.55 12.38
CA LEU A 102 5.60 -7.62 11.85
C LEU A 102 6.90 -7.64 12.65
N SER A 103 7.07 -8.66 13.48
CA SER A 103 8.37 -8.96 14.10
C SER A 103 9.22 -9.72 13.09
N MET A 104 10.45 -9.26 12.85
CA MET A 104 11.47 -10.09 12.23
C MET A 104 12.07 -10.93 13.35
N GLU A 105 11.78 -12.23 13.35
CA GLU A 105 12.54 -13.20 14.15
C GLU A 105 13.60 -13.88 13.29
#